data_AF-A0A0C6FF60-F1
#
_entry.id   AF-A0A0C6FF60-F1
#
_cell.length_a   1.000
_cell.length_b   1.000
_cell.length_c   1.000
_cell.angle_alpha   90.00
_cell.angle_beta   90.00
_cell.angle_gamma   90.00
#
_symmetry.space_group_name_H-M   'P 1'
#
loop_
_entity.id
_entity.type
_entity.pdbx_description
1 polymer ?
#
loop_
_entity_poly.entity_id
_entity_poly.type
_entity_poly.pdbx_seq_one_letter_code
_entity_poly.pdbx_strand_id
1 'polypeptide(L)' 'MNEPSTPHRNPSAELHTMNERLAAWAACATEDSPALIERFEAMGYAVRGKTREEVEAVLRCPPERAGRG' A
#
# COMPACT_ATOMS: atom_id res chain seq x y z
N MET A 1 28.72 32.00 -10.60
CA MET A 1 27.33 31.84 -10.13
C MET A 1 27.09 30.35 -10.01
N ASN A 2 26.91 29.82 -8.80
CA ASN A 2 26.51 28.42 -8.62
C ASN A 2 24.99 28.42 -8.52
N GLU A 3 24.33 27.97 -9.57
CA GLU A 3 22.89 27.70 -9.51
C GLU A 3 22.65 26.57 -8.51
N PRO A 4 21.71 26.70 -7.55
CA PRO A 4 21.38 25.60 -6.67
C PRO A 4 20.71 24.53 -7.54
N SER A 5 21.42 23.43 -7.79
CA SER A 5 20.84 22.22 -8.38
C SER A 5 19.60 21.85 -7.59
N THR A 6 18.41 22.15 -8.13
CA THR A 6 17.15 21.69 -7.55
C THR A 6 17.26 20.18 -7.40
N PRO A 7 17.09 19.63 -6.18
CA PRO A 7 17.19 18.19 -6.00
C PRO A 7 16.22 17.54 -6.97
N HIS A 8 16.73 16.63 -7.80
CA HIS A 8 15.95 15.94 -8.80
C HIS A 8 14.86 15.17 -8.07
N ARG A 9 13.65 15.73 -8.06
CA ARG A 9 12.49 15.15 -7.39
C ARG A 9 12.29 13.77 -8.01
N ASN A 10 12.49 12.72 -7.22
CA ASN A 10 12.30 11.34 -7.67
C ASN A 10 10.85 10.93 -7.34
N PRO A 11 9.90 11.10 -8.28
CA PRO A 11 8.49 10.84 -8.01
C PRO A 11 8.25 9.39 -7.59
N SER A 12 9.05 8.45 -8.09
CA SER A 12 8.94 7.04 -7.71
C SER A 12 9.30 6.81 -6.23
N ALA A 13 10.30 7.54 -5.71
CA ALA A 13 10.65 7.45 -4.29
C ALA A 13 9.55 8.05 -3.40
N GLU A 14 8.96 9.18 -3.79
CA GLU A 14 7.83 9.77 -3.07
C GLU A 14 6.60 8.84 -3.09
N LEU A 15 6.28 8.26 -4.25
CA LEU A 15 5.19 7.28 -4.38
C LEU A 15 5.44 6.04 -3.54
N HIS A 16 6.68 5.55 -3.47
CA HIS A 16 7.03 4.42 -2.63
C HIS A 16 6.79 4.74 -1.14
N THR A 17 7.31 5.88 -0.67
CA THR A 17 7.08 6.33 0.72
C THR A 17 5.59 6.53 1.03
N MET A 18 4.81 7.09 0.08
CA MET A 18 3.36 7.22 0.25
C MET A 18 2.67 5.85 0.34
N ASN A 19 3.03 4.91 -0.53
CA ASN A 19 2.50 3.56 -0.50
C ASN A 19 2.79 2.88 0.85
N GLU A 20 4.03 2.95 1.34
CA GLU A 20 4.38 2.37 2.65
C GLU A 20 3.51 2.90 3.78
N ARG A 21 3.26 4.22 3.81
CA ARG A 21 2.40 4.85 4.82
C ARG A 21 0.94 4.44 4.67
N LEU A 22 0.45 4.34 3.43
CA LEU A 22 -0.91 3.89 3.15
C LEU A 22 -1.13 2.42 3.51
N ALA A 23 -0.15 1.55 3.22
CA ALA A 23 -0.20 0.14 3.58
C ALA A 23 -0.26 -0.05 5.10
N ALA A 24 0.58 0.66 5.85
CA ALA A 24 0.57 0.61 7.31
C ALA A 24 -0.74 1.13 7.91
N TRP A 25 -1.26 2.25 7.38
CA TRP A 25 -2.57 2.77 7.80
C TRP A 25 -3.69 1.78 7.49
N ALA A 26 -3.72 1.21 6.28
CA ALA A 26 -4.74 0.27 5.85
C ALA A 26 -4.74 -0.99 6.70
N ALA A 27 -3.55 -1.55 6.99
CA ALA A 27 -3.41 -2.71 7.87
C ALA A 27 -3.97 -2.43 9.27
N CYS A 28 -3.64 -1.28 9.86
CA CYS A 28 -4.22 -0.85 11.13
C CYS A 28 -5.76 -0.70 11.05
N ALA A 29 -6.27 -0.11 9.95
CA ALA A 29 -7.70 0.08 9.75
C ALA A 29 -8.47 -1.24 9.55
N THR A 30 -7.82 -2.30 9.06
CA THR A 30 -8.46 -3.63 8.96
C THR A 30 -8.76 -4.27 10.32
N GLU A 31 -8.04 -3.88 11.38
CA GLU A 31 -8.33 -4.36 12.75
C GLU A 31 -9.68 -3.82 13.26
N ASP A 32 -10.01 -2.58 12.91
CA ASP A 32 -11.25 -1.90 13.32
C ASP A 32 -12.42 -2.17 12.36
N SER A 33 -12.13 -2.42 11.08
CA SER A 33 -13.16 -2.56 10.05
C SER A 33 -13.01 -3.84 9.20
N PRO A 34 -13.80 -4.90 9.48
CA PRO A 34 -13.77 -6.12 8.67
C PRO A 34 -14.23 -5.89 7.23
N ALA A 35 -15.02 -4.85 6.96
CA ALA A 35 -15.43 -4.46 5.61
C ALA A 35 -14.26 -4.03 4.72
N LEU A 36 -13.14 -3.56 5.30
CA LEU A 36 -11.93 -3.26 4.54
C LEU A 36 -11.25 -4.53 4.03
N ILE A 37 -11.22 -5.61 4.83
CA ILE A 37 -10.69 -6.91 4.39
C ILE A 37 -11.45 -7.41 3.17
N GLU A 38 -12.78 -7.35 3.18
CA GLU A 38 -13.60 -7.78 2.03
C GLU A 38 -13.33 -6.95 0.77
N ARG A 39 -13.11 -5.63 0.91
CA ARG A 39 -12.76 -4.75 -0.21
C ARG A 39 -11.37 -5.05 -0.76
N PHE A 40 -10.39 -5.29 0.09
CA PHE A 40 -9.05 -5.66 -0.32
C PHE A 40 -9.05 -7.01 -1.07
N GLU A 41 -9.76 -8.00 -0.55
CA GLU A 41 -9.97 -9.29 -1.23
C GLU A 41 -10.66 -9.11 -2.59
N ALA A 42 -11.68 -8.25 -2.68
CA ALA A 42 -12.36 -7.94 -3.94
C ALA A 42 -11.45 -7.23 -4.96
N MET A 43 -10.50 -6.42 -4.48
CA MET A 43 -9.45 -5.82 -5.31
C MET A 43 -8.33 -6.81 -5.70
N GLY A 44 -8.34 -8.03 -5.14
CA GLY A 44 -7.38 -9.09 -5.44
C GLY A 44 -6.19 -9.18 -4.50
N TYR A 45 -6.25 -8.49 -3.35
CA TYR A 45 -5.28 -8.62 -2.27
C TYR A 45 -5.69 -9.75 -1.33
N ALA A 46 -4.82 -10.76 -1.20
CA ALA A 46 -5.02 -11.86 -0.26
C ALA A 46 -4.63 -11.41 1.16
N VAL A 47 -5.57 -10.82 1.89
CA VAL A 47 -5.41 -10.26 3.25
C VAL A 47 -6.24 -11.00 4.29
N ARG A 48 -7.19 -11.84 3.88
CA ARG A 48 -8.07 -12.55 4.80
C ARG A 48 -7.31 -13.59 5.63
N GLY A 49 -7.48 -13.52 6.95
CA GLY A 49 -6.83 -14.44 7.90
C GLY A 49 -5.35 -14.15 8.16
N LYS A 50 -4.82 -13.06 7.61
CA LYS A 50 -3.46 -12.59 7.84
C LYS A 50 -3.39 -11.68 9.06
N THR A 51 -2.22 -11.61 9.68
CA THR A 51 -1.96 -10.63 10.75
C THR A 51 -1.82 -9.22 10.15
N ARG A 52 -1.88 -8.18 10.99
CA ARG A 52 -1.68 -6.80 10.53
C ARG A 52 -0.39 -6.61 9.76
N GLU A 53 0.75 -7.08 10.28
CA GLU A 53 2.04 -6.96 9.58
C GLU A 53 2.04 -7.65 8.21
N GLU A 54 1.36 -8.80 8.09
CA GLU A 54 1.23 -9.51 6.82
C GLU A 54 0.30 -8.78 5.84
N VAL A 55 -0.79 -8.17 6.32
CA VAL A 55 -1.67 -7.32 5.51
C VAL A 55 -0.91 -6.11 4.97
N GLU A 56 -0.10 -5.45 5.80
CA GLU A 56 0.75 -4.34 5.38
C GLU A 56 1.73 -4.78 4.28
N ALA A 57 2.41 -5.92 4.46
CA ALA A 57 3.33 -6.45 3.46
C ALA A 57 2.64 -6.76 2.12
N VAL A 58 1.42 -7.28 2.16
CA VAL A 58 0.61 -7.55 0.96
C VAL A 58 0.22 -6.25 0.25
N LEU A 59 -0.18 -5.22 0.99
CA LEU A 59 -0.62 -3.94 0.43
C LEU A 59 0.51 -3.07 -0.13
N ARG A 60 1.75 -3.30 0.32
CA ARG A 60 2.95 -2.67 -0.27
C ARG A 60 3.23 -3.11 -1.70
N CYS A 61 2.78 -4.32 -2.04
CA CYS A 61 2.93 -4.88 -3.37
C CYS A 61 1.67 -4.64 -4.21
N PRO A 62 1.75 -4.74 -5.55
CA PRO A 62 0.56 -4.84 -6.39
C PRO A 62 -0.26 -6.09 -6.05
N PRO A 63 -1.57 -6.11 -6.31
CA PRO A 63 -2.44 -7.24 -6.00
C PRO A 63 -2.02 -8.48 -6.80
N GLU A 64 -1.90 -9.62 -6.12
CA GLU A 64 -1.47 -10.89 -6.73
C GLU A 64 -2.49 -11.42 -7.73
N ARG A 65 -3.77 -11.12 -7.50
CA ARG A 65 -4.84 -11.38 -8.45
C ARG A 65 -5.16 -10.05 -9.10
N ALA A 66 -4.73 -9.86 -10.35
CA ALA A 66 -5.31 -8.83 -11.20
C ALA A 66 -6.83 -9.04 -11.15
N GLY A 67 -7.56 -8.09 -10.55
CA GLY A 67 -9.01 -8.12 -10.52
C GLY A 67 -9.49 -8.49 -11.91
N ARG A 68 -10.29 -9.56 -12.01
CA ARG A 68 -10.88 -9.98 -13.28
C ARG A 68 -11.50 -8.73 -13.90
N GLY A 69 -10.94 -8.28 -15.03
CA GLY A 69 -11.57 -7.28 -15.89
C GLY A 69 -12.93 -7.75 -16.36
#